data_AF-A0A0K0DRK3-F1
#
_entry.id   AF-A0A0K0DRK3-F1
#
_cell.length_a   1.000
_cell.length_b   1.000
_cell.length_c   1.000
_cell.angle_alpha   90.00
_cell.angle_beta   90.00
_cell.angle_gamma   90.00
#
_symmetry.space_group_name_H-M   'P 1'
#
loop_
_entity.id
_entity.type
_entity.pdbx_description
1 polymer ?
#
loop_
_entity_poly.entity_id
_entity_poly.type
_entity_poly.pdbx_seq_one_letter_code
_entity_poly.pdbx_strand_id
1 'polypeptide(L)'
;MARTKQISPKSTGGKAPCKNLATKAARKLAPATGGVKKRHRYRPGTVALQEIRRYQKWTEWLIRKLPFQRLVREIAQDFKTDLSNRTRPEIYSVASLLHREV
;
A
#
# COMPACT_ATOMS: atom_id res chain seq x y z
N MET A 1 8.05 4.03 -58.09
CA MET A 1 7.60 2.72 -57.54
C MET A 1 6.90 2.96 -56.22
N ALA A 2 5.58 2.81 -56.21
CA ALA A 2 4.73 3.22 -55.10
C ALA A 2 4.63 2.11 -54.05
N ARG A 3 4.94 2.45 -52.79
CA ARG A 3 4.79 1.58 -51.63
C ARG A 3 3.31 1.32 -51.38
N THR A 4 2.86 0.09 -51.63
CA THR A 4 1.50 -0.33 -51.33
C THR A 4 1.29 -0.34 -49.82
N LYS A 5 0.42 0.54 -49.35
CA LYS A 5 -0.17 0.44 -48.01
C LYS A 5 -1.35 -0.50 -48.11
N GLN A 6 -1.29 -1.65 -47.43
CA GLN A 6 -2.42 -2.23 -46.72
C GLN A 6 -1.90 -3.01 -45.52
N ILE A 7 -2.09 -2.46 -44.33
CA ILE A 7 -2.01 -3.21 -43.09
C ILE A 7 -3.40 -3.08 -42.47
N SER A 8 -4.15 -4.17 -42.44
CA SER A 8 -5.36 -4.28 -41.65
C SER A 8 -5.02 -4.98 -40.35
N PRO A 9 -5.28 -4.35 -39.19
CA PRO A 9 -5.65 -5.13 -38.03
C PRO A 9 -6.86 -4.47 -37.37
N LYS A 10 -8.06 -4.92 -37.73
CA LYS A 10 -9.27 -4.68 -36.93
C LYS A 10 -10.11 -5.94 -36.91
N SER A 11 -9.70 -6.93 -36.13
CA SER A 11 -10.66 -7.90 -35.60
C SER A 11 -11.39 -7.23 -34.43
N THR A 12 -12.56 -6.72 -34.74
CA THR A 12 -13.61 -6.36 -33.79
C THR A 12 -13.76 -7.44 -32.73
N GLY A 13 -13.42 -7.08 -31.49
CA GLY A 13 -13.82 -7.81 -30.28
C GLY A 13 -14.35 -6.86 -29.20
N GLY A 14 -14.73 -5.64 -29.59
CA GLY A 14 -15.40 -4.69 -28.72
C GLY A 14 -16.90 -4.98 -28.72
N LYS A 15 -17.38 -5.54 -27.61
CA LYS A 15 -18.79 -5.86 -27.38
C LYS A 15 -19.65 -4.60 -27.60
N ALA A 16 -20.71 -4.72 -28.39
CA ALA A 16 -21.62 -3.62 -28.72
C ALA A 16 -22.24 -2.96 -27.45
N PRO A 17 -22.59 -1.66 -27.50
CA PRO A 17 -23.25 -1.00 -26.37
C PRO A 17 -24.72 -1.44 -26.33
N CYS A 18 -24.99 -2.50 -25.57
CA CYS A 18 -26.35 -2.91 -25.27
C CYS A 18 -26.94 -1.98 -24.20
N LYS A 19 -28.11 -1.42 -24.54
CA LYS A 19 -28.96 -0.58 -23.69
C LYS A 19 -29.29 -1.29 -22.36
N ASN A 20 -29.41 -0.49 -21.30
CA ASN A 20 -29.55 -0.89 -19.90
C ASN A 20 -30.65 -1.92 -19.64
N LEU A 21 -30.28 -3.09 -19.13
CA LEU A 21 -31.12 -3.93 -18.27
C LEU A 21 -30.23 -4.57 -17.21
N ALA A 22 -30.62 -4.36 -15.95
CA ALA A 22 -29.95 -4.88 -14.78
C ALA A 22 -29.76 -6.41 -14.88
N THR A 23 -28.51 -6.85 -14.99
CA THR A 23 -28.10 -8.24 -14.70
C THR A 23 -26.73 -8.20 -14.01
N LYS A 24 -26.72 -7.62 -12.81
CA LYS A 24 -25.64 -7.80 -11.84
C LYS A 24 -25.89 -9.14 -11.14
N ALA A 25 -24.87 -9.99 -11.06
CA ALA A 25 -24.82 -11.31 -10.43
C ALA A 25 -25.29 -12.52 -11.28
N ALA A 26 -24.48 -12.89 -12.29
CA ALA A 26 -24.44 -14.28 -12.78
C ALA A 26 -23.13 -14.60 -13.52
N ARG A 27 -21.97 -14.19 -13.00
CA ARG A 27 -20.68 -14.68 -13.50
C ARG A 27 -19.69 -14.79 -12.36
N LYS A 28 -19.78 -15.88 -11.59
CA LYS A 28 -18.69 -16.56 -10.86
C LYS A 28 -19.27 -17.78 -10.14
N LEU A 29 -19.66 -18.83 -10.89
CA LEU A 29 -19.97 -20.14 -10.29
C LEU A 29 -19.35 -21.32 -11.03
N ALA A 30 -18.59 -21.10 -12.11
CA ALA A 30 -17.77 -22.15 -12.72
C ALA A 30 -16.33 -21.64 -12.85
N PRO A 31 -15.32 -22.34 -12.29
CA PRO A 31 -13.95 -22.11 -12.72
C PRO A 31 -13.90 -22.45 -14.21
N ALA A 32 -13.66 -21.46 -15.06
CA ALA A 32 -13.43 -21.72 -16.47
C ALA A 32 -12.25 -22.70 -16.57
N THR A 33 -12.47 -23.85 -17.20
CA THR A 33 -11.51 -24.96 -17.37
C THR A 33 -10.36 -24.61 -18.34
N GLY A 34 -9.91 -23.35 -18.34
CA GLY A 34 -8.73 -22.87 -19.04
C GLY A 34 -7.75 -22.32 -18.00
N GLY A 35 -6.52 -22.85 -18.01
CA GLY A 35 -5.50 -22.57 -17.00
C GLY A 35 -5.41 -21.08 -16.64
N VAL A 36 -5.61 -20.77 -15.36
CA VAL A 36 -5.49 -19.41 -14.83
C VAL A 36 -4.10 -18.90 -15.18
N LYS A 37 -4.02 -17.79 -15.93
CA LYS A 37 -2.75 -17.10 -16.21
C LYS A 37 -2.04 -16.92 -14.87
N LYS A 38 -0.84 -17.50 -14.75
CA LYS A 38 -0.03 -17.39 -13.53
C LYS A 38 0.04 -15.91 -13.14
N ARG A 39 -0.23 -15.62 -11.85
CA ARG A 39 -0.09 -14.27 -11.32
C ARG A 39 1.34 -13.81 -11.60
N HIS A 40 1.48 -12.60 -12.14
CA HIS A 40 2.80 -12.02 -12.36
C HIS A 40 3.57 -11.97 -11.05
N ARG A 41 4.78 -12.56 -11.05
CA ARG A 41 5.72 -12.52 -9.94
C ARG A 41 6.91 -11.68 -10.37
N TYR A 42 7.21 -10.65 -9.59
CA TYR A 42 8.40 -9.82 -9.81
C TYR A 42 9.67 -10.61 -9.56
N ARG A 43 10.76 -10.19 -10.23
CA ARG A 43 12.09 -10.74 -9.99
C ARG A 43 12.54 -10.38 -8.57
N PRO A 44 13.37 -11.23 -7.92
CA PRO A 44 13.96 -10.86 -6.64
C PRO A 44 14.68 -9.51 -6.77
N GLY A 45 14.57 -8.66 -5.75
CA GLY A 45 15.14 -7.31 -5.74
C GLY A 45 14.26 -6.22 -6.39
N THR A 46 13.33 -6.56 -7.29
CA THR A 46 12.48 -5.53 -7.93
C THR A 46 11.59 -4.80 -6.92
N VAL A 47 10.92 -5.54 -6.04
CA VAL A 47 10.05 -4.95 -5.00
C VAL A 47 10.89 -4.20 -3.95
N ALA A 48 12.05 -4.75 -3.56
CA ALA A 48 12.94 -4.09 -2.60
C ALA A 48 13.44 -2.72 -3.09
N LEU A 49 13.87 -2.62 -4.36
CA LEU A 49 14.27 -1.34 -4.95
C LEU A 49 13.10 -0.35 -5.04
N GLN A 50 11.89 -0.83 -5.28
CA GLN A 50 10.69 0.01 -5.29
C GLN A 50 10.38 0.56 -3.88
N GLU A 51 10.51 -0.28 -2.85
CA GLU A 51 10.31 0.11 -1.44
C GLU A 51 11.37 1.13 -0.98
N ILE A 52 12.66 0.91 -1.30
CA ILE A 52 13.75 1.86 -0.98
C ILE A 52 13.45 3.23 -1.59
N ARG A 53 13.08 3.27 -2.87
CA ARG A 53 12.72 4.52 -3.56
C ARG A 53 11.50 5.20 -2.93
N ARG A 54 10.50 4.44 -2.49
CA ARG A 54 9.31 4.97 -1.83
C ARG A 54 9.67 5.65 -0.50
N TYR A 55 10.39 4.96 0.38
CA TYR A 55 10.74 5.46 1.71
C TYR A 55 11.77 6.60 1.70
N GLN A 56 12.62 6.65 0.68
CA GLN A 56 13.53 7.79 0.49
C GLN A 56 12.83 9.02 -0.09
N LYS A 57 11.79 8.83 -0.91
CA LYS A 57 11.01 9.93 -1.48
C LYS A 57 10.07 10.57 -0.45
N TRP A 58 9.46 9.75 0.40
CA TRP A 58 8.54 10.18 1.44
C TRP A 58 8.88 9.49 2.75
N THR A 59 9.11 10.29 3.78
CA THR A 59 9.46 9.81 5.12
C THR A 59 8.19 9.66 5.95
N GLU A 60 7.43 8.58 5.72
CA GLU A 60 6.35 8.17 6.62
C GLU A 60 6.89 7.29 7.75
N TRP A 61 6.17 7.20 8.86
CA TRP A 61 6.57 6.38 10.01
C TRP A 61 6.63 4.90 9.61
N LEU A 62 7.82 4.29 9.68
CA LEU A 62 8.02 2.86 9.38
C LEU A 62 7.38 1.95 10.44
N ILE A 63 7.24 2.45 11.67
CA ILE A 63 6.63 1.76 12.80
C ILE A 63 5.30 2.44 13.11
N ARG A 64 4.25 1.65 13.37
CA ARG A 64 2.93 2.19 13.74
C ARG A 64 3.04 3.06 15.00
N LYS A 65 2.46 4.26 14.96
CA LYS A 65 2.53 5.25 16.06
C LYS A 65 2.03 4.69 17.40
N LEU A 66 0.87 4.03 17.44
CA LEU A 66 0.23 3.57 18.68
C LEU A 66 1.04 2.52 19.48
N PRO A 67 1.52 1.40 18.90
CA PRO A 67 2.33 0.44 19.64
C PRO A 67 3.67 1.05 20.09
N PHE A 68 4.30 1.89 19.27
CA PHE A 68 5.53 2.58 19.66
C PHE A 68 5.30 3.54 20.83
N GLN A 69 4.19 4.28 20.81
CA GLN A 69 3.79 5.15 21.92
C GLN A 69 3.55 4.38 23.22
N ARG A 70 2.91 3.20 23.17
CA ARG A 70 2.69 2.35 24.37
C ARG A 70 4.02 1.91 24.96
N LEU A 71 4.94 1.45 24.12
CA LEU A 71 6.29 1.03 24.55
C LEU A 71 7.06 2.18 25.21
N VAL A 72 7.05 3.37 24.62
CA VAL A 72 7.72 4.55 25.21
C VAL A 72 7.11 4.92 26.56
N ARG A 73 5.78 4.78 26.74
CA ARG A 73 5.10 5.05 28.01
C ARG A 73 5.43 4.03 29.08
N GLU A 74 5.51 2.75 28.72
CA GLU A 74 5.91 1.65 29.61
C GLU A 74 7.31 1.91 30.17
N ILE A 75 8.30 2.07 29.28
CA ILE A 75 9.69 2.35 29.66
C ILE A 75 9.78 3.62 30.53
N ALA A 76 9.08 4.69 30.15
CA ALA A 76 9.09 5.94 30.91
C ALA A 76 8.45 5.80 32.30
N GLN A 77 7.46 4.91 32.46
CA GLN A 77 6.82 4.68 33.74
C GLN A 77 7.76 3.96 34.71
N ASP A 78 8.55 3.01 34.22
CA ASP A 78 9.56 2.29 35.01
C ASP A 78 10.57 3.28 35.62
N PHE A 79 11.09 4.21 34.80
CA PHE A 79 12.04 5.23 35.26
C PHE A 79 11.45 6.32 36.16
N LYS A 80 10.14 6.57 36.09
CA LYS A 80 9.47 7.58 36.96
C LYS A 80 9.31 7.11 38.40
N THR A 81 9.41 5.81 38.67
CA THR A 81 9.34 5.29 40.04
C THR A 81 10.62 5.59 40.85
N ASP A 82 11.75 5.81 40.17
CA ASP A 82 13.05 6.06 40.80
C ASP A 82 13.45 7.55 40.87
N LEU A 83 12.84 8.41 40.06
CA LEU A 83 13.20 9.83 39.97
C LEU A 83 12.06 10.75 40.44
N SER A 84 12.22 11.27 41.66
CA SER A 84 11.46 12.37 42.23
C SER A 84 11.34 13.58 41.27
N ASN A 85 10.15 14.21 41.28
CA ASN A 85 9.54 15.19 40.37
C ASN A 85 10.29 16.50 40.04
N ARG A 86 11.62 16.56 40.12
CA ARG A 86 12.39 17.82 40.00
C ARG A 86 12.76 18.20 38.56
N THR A 87 12.72 17.25 37.63
CA THR A 87 13.08 17.51 36.23
C THR A 87 11.97 16.98 35.35
N ARG A 88 11.21 17.88 34.70
CA ARG A 88 10.24 17.46 33.68
C ARG A 88 11.00 16.71 32.59
N PRO A 89 10.74 15.41 32.37
CA PRO A 89 11.50 14.68 31.37
C PRO A 89 11.04 15.14 29.98
N GLU A 90 12.02 15.56 29.19
CA GLU A 90 11.98 15.73 27.73
C GLU A 90 11.23 14.59 27.00
N ILE A 91 11.07 13.43 27.65
CA ILE A 91 10.29 12.27 27.20
C ILE A 91 8.84 12.63 26.84
N TYR A 92 8.20 13.55 27.57
CA TYR A 92 6.85 14.02 27.19
C TYR A 92 6.86 14.79 25.88
N SER A 93 7.99 15.38 25.46
CA SER A 93 8.12 16.09 24.18
C SER A 93 7.95 15.13 22.99
N VAL A 94 8.62 13.98 23.01
CA VAL A 94 8.55 12.98 21.93
C VAL A 94 7.15 12.38 21.80
N ALA A 95 6.50 12.07 22.94
CA ALA A 95 5.13 11.57 22.97
C ALA A 95 4.07 12.62 22.61
N SER A 96 4.34 13.91 22.89
CA SER A 96 3.47 15.04 22.52
C SER A 96 3.61 15.41 21.04
N LEU A 97 4.82 15.31 20.46
CA LEU A 97 5.07 15.47 19.03
C LEU A 97 4.36 14.40 18.19
N LEU A 98 4.26 13.17 18.68
CA LEU A 98 3.52 12.09 18.01
C LEU A 98 2.01 12.40 17.84
N HIS A 99 1.43 13.23 18.71
CA HIS A 99 0.02 13.68 18.66
C HIS A 99 -0.20 15.00 17.90
N ARG A 100 0.87 15.74 17.57
CA ARG A 100 0.76 17.10 17.00
C ARG A 100 0.50 17.12 15.48
N GLU A 101 0.35 15.96 14.87
CA GLU A 101 -0.05 15.81 13.47
C GLU A 101 -1.33 14.98 13.39
N VAL A 102 -2.46 15.70 13.42
CA VAL A 102 -3.76 15.30 12.85
C VAL A 102 -4.19 16.42 11.91
#